data_AF-A0A0S9KEV0-F1
#
_entry.id   AF-A0A0S9KEV0-F1
#
_cell.length_a   1.000
_cell.length_b   1.000
_cell.length_c   1.000
_cell.angle_alpha   90.00
_cell.angle_beta   90.00
_cell.angle_gamma   90.00
#
_symmetry.space_group_name_H-M   'P 1'
#
loop_
_entity.id
_entity.type
_entity.pdbx_description
1 polymer ?
#
loop_
_entity_poly.entity_id
_entity_poly.type
_entity_poly.pdbx_seq_one_letter_code
_entity_poly.pdbx_strand_id
1 'polypeptide(L)'
;MVNANKNKGDKGERDAVEFLVALCPDLVVRNPRRMLGAGRKDDEGDLRVFPDAAVQVKVFKPQYLSKAMYDAAVTSVDQAKNAEQPYALGMVKMHNARGPHQKWLASVVEWPEDLTAPPVEHKAATAAAEWAKKHPAPDAAVGIVTRAGSPTIYVAPLGTWVAAYRRARLATAA
;
A
#
# COMPACT_ATOMS: atom_id res chain seq x y z
N MET A 1 20.59 -21.13 -9.90
CA MET A 1 19.93 -20.33 -10.96
C MET A 1 18.97 -19.36 -10.27
N VAL A 2 19.24 -18.05 -10.33
CA VAL A 2 18.42 -17.05 -9.62
C VAL A 2 17.10 -16.86 -10.38
N ASN A 3 15.98 -17.13 -9.70
CA ASN A 3 14.63 -17.04 -10.27
C ASN A 3 14.33 -15.60 -10.72
N ALA A 4 14.06 -15.39 -12.01
CA ALA A 4 13.80 -14.06 -12.60
C ALA A 4 12.62 -13.33 -11.91
N ASN A 5 11.63 -14.07 -11.41
CA ASN A 5 10.51 -13.49 -10.67
C ASN A 5 10.96 -12.90 -9.33
N LYS A 6 11.92 -13.54 -8.65
CA LYS A 6 12.50 -13.05 -7.39
C LYS A 6 13.27 -11.74 -7.62
N ASN A 7 14.07 -11.67 -8.69
CA ASN A 7 14.77 -10.43 -9.05
C ASN A 7 13.80 -9.27 -9.35
N LYS A 8 12.65 -9.57 -9.97
CA LYS A 8 11.61 -8.57 -10.24
C LYS A 8 10.96 -8.07 -8.95
N GLY A 9 10.67 -8.97 -8.01
CA GLY A 9 10.18 -8.64 -6.67
C GLY A 9 11.16 -7.73 -5.93
N ASP A 10 12.42 -8.17 -5.79
CA ASP A 10 13.48 -7.43 -5.12
C ASP A 10 13.70 -6.03 -5.73
N LYS A 11 13.59 -5.89 -7.06
CA LYS A 11 13.66 -4.59 -7.74
C LYS A 11 12.44 -3.71 -7.42
N GLY A 12 11.26 -4.31 -7.37
CA GLY A 12 10.02 -3.64 -7.00
C GLY A 12 10.04 -3.10 -5.58
N GLU A 13 10.54 -3.89 -4.64
CA GLU A 13 10.66 -3.52 -3.23
C GLU A 13 11.68 -2.38 -3.03
N ARG A 14 12.84 -2.43 -3.69
CA ARG A 14 13.80 -1.30 -3.66
C ARG A 14 13.19 -0.01 -4.20
N ASP A 15 12.49 -0.10 -5.34
CA ASP A 15 11.80 1.03 -5.96
C ASP A 15 10.66 1.59 -5.08
N ALA A 16 10.01 0.75 -4.27
CA ALA A 16 9.00 1.17 -3.30
C ALA A 16 9.63 1.90 -2.11
N VAL A 17 10.76 1.42 -1.58
CA VAL A 17 11.52 2.09 -0.51
C VAL A 17 11.95 3.48 -0.97
N GLU A 18 12.59 3.58 -2.14
CA GLU A 18 13.02 4.87 -2.70
C GLU A 18 11.85 5.83 -2.88
N PHE A 19 10.70 5.33 -3.35
CA PHE A 19 9.49 6.13 -3.50
C PHE A 19 8.96 6.66 -2.18
N LEU A 20 8.86 5.82 -1.14
CA LEU A 20 8.37 6.23 0.18
C LEU A 20 9.31 7.23 0.85
N VAL A 21 10.63 7.03 0.76
CA VAL A 21 11.62 7.97 1.30
C VAL A 21 11.52 9.34 0.63
N ALA A 22 11.29 9.38 -0.68
CA ALA A 22 11.07 10.63 -1.40
C ALA A 22 9.71 11.28 -1.07
N LEU A 23 8.67 10.47 -0.87
CA LEU A 23 7.30 10.95 -0.63
C LEU A 23 7.10 11.52 0.78
N CYS A 24 7.67 10.89 1.80
CA CYS A 24 7.47 11.25 3.21
C CYS A 24 8.74 11.02 4.06
N PRO A 25 9.83 11.78 3.80
CA PRO A 25 11.09 11.62 4.51
C PRO A 25 10.98 11.86 6.02
N ASP A 26 9.96 12.59 6.46
CA ASP A 26 9.65 12.86 7.87
C ASP A 26 9.07 11.66 8.62
N LEU A 27 8.47 10.70 7.92
CA LEU A 27 7.80 9.55 8.51
C LEU A 27 8.65 8.28 8.48
N VAL A 28 9.70 8.25 7.67
CA VAL A 28 10.52 7.03 7.50
C VAL A 28 11.45 6.80 8.69
N VAL A 29 11.67 5.53 9.02
CA VAL A 29 12.68 5.13 10.01
C VAL A 29 14.09 5.48 9.52
N ARG A 30 15.06 5.57 10.43
CA ARG A 30 16.46 5.93 10.13
C ARG A 30 17.12 5.12 9.01
N ASN A 31 16.80 3.82 8.93
CA ASN A 31 17.38 2.89 7.94
C ASN A 31 16.26 2.16 7.18
N PRO A 32 15.55 2.86 6.28
CA PRO A 32 14.43 2.30 5.55
C PRO A 32 14.96 1.26 4.56
N ARG A 33 14.38 0.05 4.57
CA ARG A 33 14.88 -1.07 3.78
C ARG A 33 13.82 -2.10 3.45
N ARG A 34 14.13 -2.91 2.45
CA ARG A 34 13.50 -4.20 2.20
C ARG A 34 13.83 -5.19 3.32
N MET A 35 12.86 -6.00 3.69
CA MET A 35 13.02 -7.11 4.63
C MET A 35 13.46 -8.38 3.92
N LEU A 36 14.25 -9.20 4.60
CA LEU A 36 14.69 -10.50 4.11
C LEU A 36 13.83 -11.58 4.78
N GLY A 37 13.28 -12.51 3.99
CA GLY A 37 12.48 -13.62 4.51
C GLY A 37 10.97 -13.49 4.29
N ALA A 38 10.52 -12.51 3.51
CA ALA A 38 9.12 -12.38 3.08
C ALA A 38 8.57 -13.70 2.49
N GLY A 39 7.31 -14.00 2.79
CA GLY A 39 6.60 -15.23 2.39
C GLY A 39 6.74 -16.42 3.35
N ARG A 40 7.17 -16.20 4.61
CA ARG A 40 7.16 -17.22 5.68
C ARG A 40 5.86 -17.14 6.50
N LYS A 41 5.64 -18.11 7.38
CA LYS A 41 4.46 -18.13 8.27
C LYS A 41 4.40 -16.89 9.17
N ASP A 42 5.57 -16.46 9.65
CA ASP A 42 5.74 -15.29 10.53
C ASP A 42 6.25 -14.09 9.72
N ASP A 43 5.69 -13.87 8.53
CA ASP A 43 6.06 -12.74 7.70
C ASP A 43 5.52 -11.44 8.31
N GLU A 44 6.39 -10.43 8.42
CA GLU A 44 6.14 -9.14 9.07
C GLU A 44 6.04 -7.98 8.05
N GLY A 45 6.19 -8.28 6.75
CA GLY A 45 6.13 -7.29 5.69
C GLY A 45 7.33 -7.33 4.75
N ASP A 46 7.13 -6.81 3.55
CA ASP A 46 8.20 -6.69 2.55
C ASP A 46 9.16 -5.55 2.89
N LEU A 47 8.68 -4.47 3.53
CA LEU A 47 9.47 -3.29 3.82
C LEU A 47 9.42 -2.89 5.31
N ARG A 48 10.58 -2.48 5.82
CA ARG A 48 10.71 -1.71 7.06
C ARG A 48 10.98 -0.26 6.70
N VAL A 49 9.91 0.52 6.57
CA VAL A 49 9.98 1.95 6.20
C VAL A 49 9.33 2.82 7.26
N PHE A 50 8.21 2.40 7.81
CA PHE A 50 7.51 3.11 8.87
C PHE A 50 7.81 2.47 10.24
N PRO A 51 7.76 3.25 11.34
CA PRO A 51 8.03 2.73 12.68
C PRO A 51 6.91 1.81 13.19
N ASP A 52 5.67 2.05 12.76
CA ASP A 52 4.46 1.42 13.29
C ASP A 52 3.50 0.86 12.22
N ALA A 53 4.01 0.57 11.02
CA ALA A 53 3.20 0.03 9.93
C ALA A 53 3.90 -1.12 9.17
N ALA A 54 3.17 -2.21 8.93
CA ALA A 54 3.62 -3.27 8.02
C ALA A 54 3.30 -2.91 6.57
N VAL A 55 4.26 -3.14 5.67
CA VAL A 55 4.13 -2.76 4.25
C VAL A 55 4.31 -3.98 3.35
N GLN A 56 3.25 -4.34 2.62
CA GLN A 56 3.27 -5.35 1.56
C GLN A 56 3.41 -4.68 0.20
N VAL A 57 4.32 -5.14 -0.65
CA VAL A 57 4.50 -4.63 -2.01
C VAL A 57 4.03 -5.68 -3.02
N LYS A 58 3.28 -5.24 -4.04
CA LYS A 58 2.93 -6.09 -5.19
C LYS A 58 3.33 -5.41 -6.50
N VAL A 59 4.21 -6.09 -7.23
CA VAL A 59 4.56 -5.77 -8.63
C VAL A 59 4.11 -6.90 -9.53
N PHE A 60 3.13 -6.63 -10.38
CA PHE A 60 2.39 -7.65 -11.11
C PHE A 60 2.54 -7.46 -12.64
N LYS A 61 1.71 -8.15 -13.42
CA LYS A 61 1.46 -7.88 -14.84
C LYS A 61 0.04 -7.30 -14.95
N PRO A 62 -0.28 -6.41 -15.91
CA PRO A 62 -1.54 -5.64 -15.91
C PRO A 62 -2.81 -6.47 -15.68
N GLN A 63 -2.89 -7.68 -16.26
CA GLN A 63 -4.04 -8.58 -16.12
C GLN A 63 -4.31 -9.06 -14.68
N TYR A 64 -3.33 -8.96 -13.78
CA TYR A 64 -3.45 -9.40 -12.38
C TYR A 64 -3.70 -8.25 -11.41
N LEU A 65 -4.03 -7.04 -11.89
CA LEU A 65 -4.24 -5.86 -11.06
C LEU A 65 -5.24 -6.10 -9.93
N SER A 66 -6.44 -6.59 -10.27
CA SER A 66 -7.48 -6.85 -9.26
C SER A 66 -7.00 -7.81 -8.18
N LYS A 67 -6.39 -8.93 -8.57
CA LYS A 67 -5.81 -9.91 -7.63
C LYS A 67 -4.75 -9.25 -6.75
N ALA A 68 -3.85 -8.46 -7.32
CA ALA A 68 -2.78 -7.79 -6.58
C ALA A 68 -3.32 -6.78 -5.54
N MET A 69 -4.40 -6.05 -5.84
CA MET A 69 -5.03 -5.11 -4.90
C MET A 69 -5.56 -5.82 -3.66
N TYR A 70 -6.36 -6.87 -3.85
CA TYR A 70 -6.88 -7.65 -2.72
C TYR A 70 -5.79 -8.37 -1.95
N ASP A 71 -4.85 -9.02 -2.65
CA ASP A 71 -3.75 -9.75 -2.05
C ASP A 71 -2.85 -8.81 -1.22
N ALA A 72 -2.53 -7.61 -1.72
CA ALA A 72 -1.77 -6.61 -0.97
C ALA A 72 -2.51 -6.15 0.29
N ALA A 73 -3.80 -5.81 0.16
CA ALA A 73 -4.60 -5.28 1.27
C ALA A 73 -4.79 -6.31 2.40
N VAL A 74 -5.06 -7.56 2.05
CA VAL A 74 -5.27 -8.62 3.04
C VAL A 74 -3.95 -9.06 3.67
N THR A 75 -2.93 -9.32 2.85
CA THR A 75 -1.63 -9.79 3.37
C THR A 75 -0.98 -8.77 4.29
N SER A 76 -1.10 -7.47 4.01
CA SER A 76 -0.52 -6.44 4.89
C SER A 76 -1.17 -6.43 6.27
N VAL A 77 -2.44 -6.82 6.41
CA VAL A 77 -3.11 -6.93 7.72
C VAL A 77 -2.55 -8.10 8.51
N ASP A 78 -2.36 -9.26 7.88
CA ASP A 78 -1.78 -10.42 8.55
C ASP A 78 -0.33 -10.16 8.96
N GLN A 79 0.44 -9.48 8.11
CA GLN A 79 1.81 -9.03 8.42
C GLN A 79 1.85 -8.01 9.55
N ALA A 80 0.92 -7.06 9.58
CA ALA A 80 0.80 -6.10 10.68
C ALA A 80 0.52 -6.81 12.01
N LYS A 81 -0.35 -7.82 12.01
CA LYS A 81 -0.61 -8.65 13.20
C LYS A 81 0.64 -9.39 13.66
N ASN A 82 1.35 -10.05 12.74
CA ASN A 82 2.58 -10.77 13.07
C ASN A 82 3.67 -9.84 13.65
N ALA A 83 3.76 -8.62 13.11
CA ALA A 83 4.73 -7.61 13.53
C ALA A 83 4.26 -6.76 14.72
N GLU A 84 3.07 -7.04 15.28
CA GLU A 84 2.40 -6.27 16.32
C GLU A 84 2.29 -4.77 16.00
N GLN A 85 2.00 -4.46 14.73
CA GLN A 85 1.88 -3.10 14.23
C GLN A 85 0.40 -2.68 14.09
N PRO A 86 0.04 -1.45 14.51
CA PRO A 86 -1.33 -0.97 14.41
C PRO A 86 -1.76 -0.64 12.97
N TYR A 87 -0.81 -0.39 12.07
CA TYR A 87 -1.11 0.01 10.69
C TYR A 87 -0.66 -1.02 9.67
N ALA A 88 -1.45 -1.16 8.61
CA ALA A 88 -1.19 -2.05 7.48
C ALA A 88 -1.28 -1.28 6.17
N LEU A 89 -0.29 -1.46 5.29
CA LEU A 89 -0.24 -0.84 3.98
C LEU A 89 0.04 -1.87 2.88
N GLY A 90 -0.93 -2.08 2.00
CA GLY A 90 -0.69 -2.72 0.71
C GLY A 90 -0.30 -1.69 -0.35
N MET A 91 0.87 -1.86 -0.97
CA MET A 91 1.38 -1.04 -2.06
C MET A 91 1.31 -1.78 -3.39
N VAL A 92 0.64 -1.18 -4.36
CA VAL A 92 0.43 -1.80 -5.69
C VAL A 92 1.00 -0.92 -6.78
N LYS A 93 1.95 -1.47 -7.56
CA LYS A 93 2.63 -0.72 -8.63
C LYS A 93 1.77 -0.63 -9.90
N MET A 94 1.43 0.58 -10.32
CA MET A 94 0.68 0.79 -11.55
C MET A 94 1.56 0.67 -12.78
N HIS A 95 1.04 -0.02 -13.79
CA HIS A 95 1.65 -0.05 -15.12
C HIS A 95 1.35 1.25 -15.87
N ASN A 96 2.29 1.68 -16.71
CA ASN A 96 2.17 2.87 -17.56
C ASN A 96 1.86 4.17 -16.79
N ALA A 97 2.30 4.26 -15.53
CA ALA A 97 2.23 5.50 -14.78
C ALA A 97 3.10 6.58 -15.46
N ARG A 98 2.51 7.75 -15.71
CA ARG A 98 3.17 8.85 -16.44
C ARG A 98 3.91 9.83 -15.53
N GLY A 99 3.70 9.73 -14.22
CA GLY A 99 4.36 10.56 -13.21
C GLY A 99 4.54 9.81 -11.89
N PRO A 100 5.41 10.32 -10.99
CA PRO A 100 5.75 9.64 -9.75
C PRO A 100 4.53 9.39 -8.86
N HIS A 101 3.60 10.36 -8.76
CA HIS A 101 2.40 10.24 -7.92
C HIS A 101 1.37 9.19 -8.40
N GLN A 102 1.49 8.72 -9.64
CA GLN A 102 0.59 7.74 -10.25
C GLN A 102 1.15 6.31 -10.19
N LYS A 103 2.40 6.16 -9.74
CA LYS A 103 3.18 4.93 -9.85
C LYS A 103 2.80 3.89 -8.81
N TRP A 104 2.41 4.34 -7.62
CA TRP A 104 2.06 3.49 -6.49
C TRP A 104 0.72 3.89 -5.93
N LEU A 105 -0.16 2.90 -5.74
CA LEU A 105 -1.42 3.07 -5.05
C LEU A 105 -1.39 2.34 -3.71
N ALA A 106 -2.13 2.90 -2.75
CA ALA A 106 -2.50 2.21 -1.53
C ALA A 106 -3.71 1.30 -1.81
N SER A 107 -3.67 0.09 -1.26
CA SER A 107 -4.76 -0.86 -1.21
C SER A 107 -4.79 -1.45 0.19
N VAL A 108 -5.82 -1.13 0.99
CA VAL A 108 -5.87 -1.48 2.42
C VAL A 108 -7.27 -1.96 2.81
N VAL A 109 -7.37 -2.81 3.84
CA VAL A 109 -8.66 -3.20 4.43
C VAL A 109 -9.12 -2.17 5.44
N GLU A 110 -8.18 -1.57 6.19
CA GLU A 110 -8.45 -0.57 7.21
C GLU A 110 -7.74 0.74 6.83
N TRP A 111 -8.49 1.84 6.91
CA TRP A 111 -7.91 3.17 6.71
C TRP A 111 -7.28 3.66 8.02
N PRO A 112 -6.14 4.40 8.00
CA PRO A 112 -5.42 4.76 9.24
C PRO A 112 -6.19 5.64 10.23
N GLU A 113 -7.23 6.34 9.78
CA GLU A 113 -8.07 7.24 10.55
C GLU A 113 -9.51 7.18 10.02
N ASP A 114 -10.44 7.86 10.70
CA ASP A 114 -11.78 8.06 10.17
C ASP A 114 -11.76 8.85 8.86
N LEU A 115 -12.52 8.39 7.88
CA LEU A 115 -12.64 9.09 6.60
C LEU A 115 -13.37 10.41 6.79
N THR A 116 -12.74 11.51 6.37
CA THR A 116 -13.33 12.86 6.45
C THR A 116 -14.43 13.10 5.40
N ALA A 117 -14.54 12.22 4.40
CA ALA A 117 -15.54 12.27 3.36
C ALA A 117 -15.97 10.84 2.97
N PRO A 118 -17.21 10.63 2.48
CA PRO A 118 -17.65 9.33 1.99
C PRO A 118 -16.73 8.82 0.87
N PRO A 119 -16.29 7.55 0.91
CA PRO A 119 -15.48 7.00 -0.15
C PRO A 119 -16.28 6.79 -1.43
N VAL A 120 -15.59 6.82 -2.58
CA VAL A 120 -16.20 6.65 -3.91
C VAL A 120 -16.36 5.16 -4.22
N GLU A 121 -17.60 4.70 -4.38
CA GLU A 121 -17.86 3.29 -4.67
C GLU A 121 -17.45 2.88 -6.08
N HIS A 122 -16.78 1.73 -6.17
CA HIS A 122 -16.43 1.10 -7.44
C HIS A 122 -16.83 -0.37 -7.44
N LYS A 123 -17.38 -0.82 -8.58
CA LYS A 123 -17.77 -2.23 -8.79
C LYS A 123 -16.58 -3.18 -8.97
N ALA A 124 -15.37 -2.66 -9.20
CA ALA A 124 -14.18 -3.47 -9.45
C ALA A 124 -12.90 -2.76 -9.00
N ALA A 125 -11.95 -3.52 -8.46
CA ALA A 125 -10.64 -3.02 -8.05
C ALA A 125 -9.82 -2.39 -9.19
N THR A 126 -9.98 -2.88 -10.42
CA THR A 126 -9.35 -2.27 -11.60
C THR A 126 -9.91 -0.87 -11.88
N ALA A 127 -11.22 -0.68 -11.72
CA ALA A 127 -11.86 0.63 -11.90
C ALA A 127 -11.43 1.60 -10.80
N ALA A 128 -11.40 1.14 -9.54
CA ALA A 128 -10.91 1.93 -8.41
C ALA A 128 -9.44 2.34 -8.58
N ALA A 129 -8.57 1.42 -9.04
CA ALA A 129 -7.16 1.71 -9.28
C ALA A 129 -6.95 2.72 -10.42
N GLU A 130 -7.68 2.59 -11.53
CA GLU A 130 -7.61 3.55 -12.64
C GLU A 130 -8.20 4.92 -12.27
N TRP A 131 -9.23 4.95 -11.42
CA TRP A 131 -9.77 6.17 -10.84
C TRP A 131 -8.73 6.83 -9.91
N ALA A 132 -8.19 6.09 -8.94
CA ALA A 132 -7.21 6.61 -7.98
C ALA A 132 -5.95 7.14 -8.69
N LYS A 133 -5.47 6.47 -9.73
CA LYS A 133 -4.34 6.93 -10.55
C LYS A 133 -4.56 8.33 -11.15
N LYS A 134 -5.81 8.74 -11.40
CA LYS A 134 -6.15 10.04 -12.00
C LYS A 134 -6.36 11.15 -10.96
N HIS A 135 -6.46 10.81 -9.68
CA HIS A 135 -6.65 11.77 -8.59
C HIS A 135 -5.30 11.99 -7.91
N PRO A 136 -4.73 13.20 -7.92
CA PRO A 136 -3.52 13.47 -7.18
C PRO A 136 -3.79 13.48 -5.67
N ALA A 137 -2.78 13.14 -4.87
CA ALA A 137 -2.77 13.56 -3.47
C ALA A 137 -2.61 15.10 -3.41
N PRO A 138 -3.19 15.79 -2.41
CA PRO A 138 -3.82 15.26 -1.21
C PRO A 138 -5.35 15.32 -1.22
N ASP A 139 -6.02 15.09 -2.37
CA ASP A 139 -7.47 15.31 -2.55
C ASP A 139 -8.39 14.52 -1.60
N ALA A 140 -7.85 13.79 -0.61
CA ALA A 140 -8.53 12.95 0.38
C ALA A 140 -9.45 11.88 -0.24
N ALA A 141 -9.48 11.78 -1.56
CA ALA A 141 -10.35 10.90 -2.29
C ALA A 141 -9.90 9.44 -2.08
N VAL A 142 -10.78 8.66 -1.48
CA VAL A 142 -10.60 7.23 -1.24
C VAL A 142 -11.68 6.49 -2.01
N GLY A 143 -11.29 5.52 -2.83
CA GLY A 143 -12.20 4.61 -3.51
C GLY A 143 -12.48 3.41 -2.61
N ILE A 144 -13.69 2.86 -2.66
CA ILE A 144 -14.06 1.66 -1.91
C ILE A 144 -14.57 0.59 -2.88
N VAL A 145 -14.17 -0.65 -2.63
CA VAL A 145 -14.60 -1.81 -3.42
C VAL A 145 -15.12 -2.88 -2.49
N THR A 146 -16.42 -3.17 -2.60
CA THR A 146 -17.10 -4.23 -1.84
C THR A 146 -17.45 -5.37 -2.79
N ARG A 147 -17.09 -6.60 -2.44
CA ARG A 147 -17.39 -7.80 -3.23
C ARG A 147 -17.85 -8.93 -2.32
N ALA A 148 -18.91 -9.62 -2.72
CA ALA A 148 -19.38 -10.81 -2.00
C ALA A 148 -18.26 -11.85 -1.86
N GLY A 149 -18.03 -12.31 -0.63
CA GLY A 149 -16.99 -13.31 -0.32
C GLY A 149 -15.55 -12.78 -0.35
N SER A 150 -15.33 -11.46 -0.34
CA SER A 150 -14.01 -10.86 -0.19
C SER A 150 -14.06 -9.68 0.78
N PRO A 151 -12.97 -9.37 1.50
CA PRO A 151 -12.91 -8.17 2.33
C PRO A 151 -13.17 -6.91 1.49
N THR A 152 -13.84 -5.92 2.08
CA THR A 152 -13.90 -4.58 1.52
C THR A 152 -12.50 -3.99 1.51
N ILE A 153 -12.12 -3.34 0.41
CA ILE A 153 -10.82 -2.68 0.30
C ILE A 153 -10.99 -1.20 -0.06
N TYR A 154 -10.11 -0.39 0.49
CA TYR A 154 -9.93 1.02 0.18
C TYR A 154 -8.74 1.19 -0.77
N VAL A 155 -8.92 2.03 -1.79
CA VAL A 155 -7.95 2.27 -2.85
C VAL A 155 -7.73 3.77 -3.01
N ALA A 156 -6.48 4.21 -2.96
CA ALA A 156 -6.16 5.62 -3.09
C ALA A 156 -4.75 5.83 -3.68
N PRO A 157 -4.43 7.05 -4.15
CA PRO A 157 -3.04 7.45 -4.33
C PRO A 157 -2.25 7.22 -3.04
N LEU A 158 -1.01 6.74 -3.14
CA LEU A 158 -0.23 6.43 -1.94
C LEU A 158 -0.04 7.66 -1.03
N GLY A 159 0.11 8.86 -1.62
CA GLY A 159 0.20 10.11 -0.86
C GLY A 159 -1.04 10.41 0.00
N THR A 160 -2.22 9.98 -0.44
CA THR A 160 -3.47 10.15 0.33
C THR A 160 -3.46 9.27 1.58
N TRP A 161 -3.02 8.02 1.46
CA TRP A 161 -2.84 7.14 2.63
C TRP A 161 -1.76 7.65 3.58
N VAL A 162 -0.63 8.11 3.04
CA VAL A 162 0.47 8.68 3.84
C VAL A 162 0.02 9.91 4.63
N ALA A 163 -0.79 10.78 4.02
CA ALA A 163 -1.35 11.94 4.70
C ALA A 163 -2.29 11.55 5.86
N ALA A 164 -3.14 10.54 5.65
CA ALA A 164 -4.02 9.99 6.69
C ALA A 164 -3.22 9.33 7.83
N TYR A 165 -2.23 8.50 7.48
CA TYR A 165 -1.32 7.87 8.43
C TYR A 165 -0.56 8.90 9.28
N ARG A 166 -0.06 9.99 8.68
CA ARG A 166 0.58 11.09 9.42
C ARG A 166 -0.35 11.67 10.48
N ARG A 167 -1.61 11.93 10.15
CA ARG A 167 -2.59 12.48 11.09
C ARG A 167 -2.94 11.49 12.20
N ALA A 168 -3.16 10.22 11.85
CA ALA A 168 -3.43 9.16 12.80
C ALA A 168 -2.32 9.06 13.87
N ARG A 169 -1.05 9.08 13.45
CA ARG A 169 0.09 9.03 14.39
C ARG A 169 0.19 10.26 15.29
N LEU A 170 -0.11 11.44 14.77
CA LEU A 170 -0.14 12.66 15.57
C LEU A 170 -1.26 12.60 16.62
N ALA A 171 -2.41 12.00 16.29
CA ALA A 171 -3.51 11.82 17.22
C ALA A 171 -3.19 10.80 18.33
N THR A 172 -2.43 9.74 18.05
CA THR A 172 -2.01 8.76 19.06
C THR A 172 -0.89 9.27 19.98
N ALA A 173 -0.11 10.26 19.53
CA ALA A 173 0.97 10.86 20.32
C ALA A 173 0.51 11.99 21.26
N ALA A 174 -0.76 12.43 21.13
CA ALA A 174 -1.38 13.48 21.94
C ALA A 174 -2.13 12.89 23.15
#